data_AF-A0A2R6MPM6-F1
#
_entry.id   AF-A0A2R6MPM6-F1
#
_cell.length_a   1.000
_cell.length_b   1.000
_cell.length_c   1.000
_cell.angle_alpha   90.00
_cell.angle_beta   90.00
_cell.angle_gamma   90.00
#
_symmetry.space_group_name_H-M   'P 1'
#
loop_
_entity.id
_entity.type
_entity.pdbx_description
1 polymer ?
#
loop_
_entity_poly.entity_id
_entity_poly.type
_entity_poly.pdbx_seq_one_letter_code
_entity_poly.pdbx_strand_id
1 'polypeptide(L)'
;MSSVDQQLDDLRAEIAAEIPNDVSISDVTYEGPELVVYTRDPRTFAEKGDLVRQLAGKLRKRITVRPDPEVLTSPAEAEPEIREVVPEDAGVTELDFHPDTGEVVIEAEKPGMVIGRHGSTLREITSEVGWSPEVVRTPPIESSTVKNVRDFLKQERQERRDVLERVGRQIHREEMADDQWVRITTLGCCREVGRAAFLLSTAETRVLIDCGDKPGAEDEVPYLQVPEALGAGATNIDAVVLTHAHLDHSALIPLLFKYGYDGPIYTTEPTRDLMGLLTLDYLDVAAKEGRAPPYESEMVREAIKHTVPLEYGHFHVGDGYYNVAFSGDIHYDDTRLFNGAVNDFPRVETLVLESTYGGRNDYQTDQEDSERKLKQVIREAHDRDGKVLIPAFAVGRSQEMMLVLEEAMREGDIPTMPVHLDGMIWEATAIHTTYPEYLRDDLRERIFHEDENPFLAEQFNHIDGGEEERQEVADGDPAIVLTTSGMVEGGPVMSWLRHLASDARSTMAFVGYQAQGTLGRRIQNGRRELPLSDGDPTGRRETVTMEMNIETVDGFSGHADRQGLENFVRTMNPRPEKVLCVHGDESSAQDLSSALYHEYNMRTFAPRNLETFRFR
;
A
#
# COMPACT_ATOMS: atom_id res chain seq x y z
N MET A 1 27.29 19.02 -22.81
CA MET A 1 27.05 18.44 -21.48
C MET A 1 25.87 19.17 -20.90
N SER A 2 24.86 18.44 -20.44
CA SER A 2 23.79 19.04 -19.62
C SER A 2 24.40 19.51 -18.29
N SER A 3 23.72 20.41 -17.56
CA SER A 3 24.18 20.80 -16.22
C SER A 3 24.35 19.57 -15.29
N VAL A 4 23.44 18.59 -15.40
CA VAL A 4 23.52 17.34 -14.65
C VAL A 4 24.76 16.52 -14.99
N ASP A 5 25.18 16.44 -16.26
CA ASP A 5 26.41 15.73 -16.62
C ASP A 5 27.64 16.42 -16.01
N GLN A 6 27.66 17.75 -15.96
CA GLN A 6 28.74 18.50 -15.29
C GLN A 6 28.75 18.24 -13.78
N GLN A 7 27.57 18.20 -13.14
CA GLN A 7 27.46 17.87 -11.72
C GLN A 7 27.97 16.45 -11.43
N LEU A 8 27.67 15.47 -12.30
CA LEU A 8 28.17 14.10 -12.17
C LEU A 8 29.69 14.03 -12.32
N ASP A 9 30.27 14.78 -13.26
CA ASP A 9 31.73 14.88 -13.42
C ASP A 9 32.39 15.51 -12.19
N ASP A 10 31.80 16.56 -11.62
CA ASP A 10 32.29 17.21 -10.41
C ASP A 10 32.19 16.29 -9.19
N LEU A 11 31.07 15.57 -9.03
CA LEU A 11 30.88 14.56 -8.00
C LEU A 11 31.89 13.42 -8.13
N ARG A 12 32.12 12.93 -9.36
CA ARG A 12 33.13 11.91 -9.63
C ARG A 12 34.52 12.36 -9.19
N ALA A 13 34.89 13.61 -9.48
CA ALA A 13 36.17 14.17 -9.06
C ALA A 13 36.26 14.32 -7.54
N GLU A 14 35.18 14.72 -6.87
CA GLU A 14 35.14 14.84 -5.41
C GLU A 14 35.24 13.47 -4.72
N ILE A 15 34.51 12.46 -5.21
CA ILE A 15 34.59 11.09 -4.68
C ILE A 15 36.00 10.55 -4.91
N ALA A 16 36.57 10.73 -6.10
CA ALA A 16 37.93 10.29 -6.42
C ALA A 16 39.01 10.90 -5.51
N ALA A 17 38.78 12.11 -4.98
CA ALA A 17 39.71 12.76 -4.05
C ALA A 17 39.61 12.22 -2.62
N GLU A 18 38.48 11.65 -2.24
CA GLU A 18 38.21 11.13 -0.89
C GLU A 18 38.49 9.63 -0.77
N ILE A 19 38.40 8.89 -1.87
CA ILE A 19 38.70 7.46 -1.86
C ILE A 19 40.22 7.21 -1.84
N PRO A 20 40.66 6.11 -1.19
CA PRO A 20 42.05 5.67 -1.24
C PRO A 20 42.55 5.38 -2.67
N ASN A 21 43.85 5.61 -2.94
CA ASN A 21 44.45 5.41 -4.26
C ASN A 21 44.41 3.96 -4.79
N ASP A 22 44.12 2.99 -3.93
CA ASP A 22 43.96 1.56 -4.24
C ASP A 22 42.51 1.17 -4.58
N VAL A 23 41.61 2.15 -4.69
CA VAL A 23 40.21 1.96 -5.12
C VAL A 23 39.97 2.79 -6.38
N SER A 24 39.37 2.19 -7.39
CA SER A 24 39.03 2.88 -8.64
C SER A 24 37.50 3.03 -8.83
N ILE A 25 37.10 4.16 -9.42
CA ILE A 25 35.71 4.44 -9.78
C ILE A 25 35.60 4.38 -11.30
N SER A 26 34.77 3.46 -11.80
CA SER A 26 34.51 3.34 -13.23
C SER A 26 33.47 4.37 -13.68
N ASP A 27 32.38 4.53 -12.92
CA ASP A 27 31.30 5.46 -13.25
C ASP A 27 30.56 6.01 -12.02
N VAL A 28 29.88 7.14 -12.20
CA VAL A 28 29.02 7.77 -11.20
C VAL A 28 27.77 8.28 -11.91
N THR A 29 26.60 7.80 -11.47
CA THR A 29 25.32 8.15 -12.09
C THR A 29 24.23 8.34 -11.03
N TYR A 30 23.11 8.91 -11.43
CA TYR A 30 21.90 8.96 -10.62
C TYR A 30 20.96 7.86 -11.07
N GLU A 31 20.46 7.06 -10.13
CA GLU A 31 19.39 6.08 -10.38
C GLU A 31 18.26 6.34 -9.40
N GLY A 32 17.15 6.91 -9.89
CA GLY A 32 16.06 7.39 -9.05
C GLY A 32 16.54 8.45 -8.05
N PRO A 33 16.25 8.31 -6.74
CA PRO A 33 16.69 9.26 -5.73
C PRO A 33 18.15 9.06 -5.27
N GLU A 34 18.85 8.04 -5.75
CA GLU A 34 20.18 7.66 -5.25
C GLU A 34 21.33 8.07 -6.18
N LEU A 35 22.51 8.31 -5.59
CA LEU A 35 23.77 8.43 -6.31
C LEU A 35 24.45 7.05 -6.31
N VAL A 36 24.59 6.45 -7.49
CA VAL A 36 25.22 5.14 -7.67
C VAL A 36 26.67 5.32 -8.11
N VAL A 37 27.58 4.69 -7.37
CA VAL A 37 29.03 4.70 -7.65
C VAL A 37 29.45 3.30 -8.08
N TYR A 38 29.88 3.17 -9.34
CA TYR A 38 30.40 1.92 -9.88
C TYR A 38 31.92 1.82 -9.64
N THR A 39 32.36 0.67 -9.13
CA THR A 39 33.78 0.41 -8.82
C THR A 39 34.25 -0.93 -9.37
N ARG A 40 35.50 -0.96 -9.86
CA ARG A 40 36.17 -2.21 -10.26
C ARG A 40 36.78 -2.96 -9.08
N ASP A 41 36.79 -2.35 -7.91
CA ASP A 41 37.41 -2.86 -6.68
C ASP A 41 36.37 -3.02 -5.55
N PRO A 42 35.23 -3.72 -5.79
CA PRO A 42 34.13 -3.81 -4.82
C PRO A 42 34.58 -4.45 -3.50
N ARG A 43 35.53 -5.39 -3.56
CA ARG A 43 36.11 -6.07 -2.40
C ARG A 43 36.83 -5.09 -1.46
N THR A 44 37.74 -4.28 -2.03
CA THR A 44 38.49 -3.25 -1.30
C THR A 44 37.56 -2.18 -0.72
N PHE A 45 36.45 -1.88 -1.41
CA PHE A 45 35.43 -0.97 -0.93
C PHE A 45 34.67 -1.56 0.27
N ALA A 46 34.28 -2.83 0.21
CA ALA A 46 33.55 -3.55 1.25
C ALA A 46 34.37 -3.75 2.54
N GLU A 47 35.67 -4.02 2.43
CA GLU A 47 36.61 -4.12 3.56
C GLU A 47 36.71 -2.79 4.33
N LYS A 48 36.58 -1.65 3.64
CA LYS A 48 36.69 -0.30 4.19
C LYS A 48 35.30 0.28 4.50
N GLY A 49 34.50 -0.45 5.28
CA GLY A 49 33.07 -0.18 5.51
C GLY A 49 32.66 1.23 6.01
N ASP A 50 33.59 2.06 6.50
CA ASP A 50 33.30 3.46 6.85
C ASP A 50 33.29 4.43 5.65
N LEU A 51 33.82 4.02 4.50
CA LEU A 51 34.00 4.89 3.32
C LEU A 51 32.67 5.37 2.75
N VAL A 52 31.67 4.47 2.60
CA VAL A 52 30.31 4.83 2.15
C VAL A 52 29.70 5.89 3.06
N ARG A 53 29.80 5.69 4.38
CA ARG A 53 29.24 6.60 5.39
C ARG A 53 29.93 7.97 5.34
N GLN A 54 31.24 8.01 5.15
CA GLN A 54 32.00 9.26 5.03
C GLN A 54 31.59 10.03 3.78
N LEU A 55 31.50 9.36 2.63
CA LEU A 55 31.07 9.95 1.38
C LEU A 55 29.63 10.49 1.47
N ALA A 56 28.70 9.69 2.01
CA ALA A 56 27.30 10.09 2.17
C ALA A 56 27.15 11.32 3.08
N GLY A 57 27.91 11.36 4.19
CA GLY A 57 27.92 12.50 5.11
C GLY A 57 28.50 13.78 4.49
N LYS A 58 29.54 13.65 3.67
CA LYS A 58 30.19 14.78 3.00
C LYS A 58 29.34 15.35 1.86
N LEU A 59 28.83 14.47 1.00
CA LEU A 59 28.02 14.84 -0.17
C LEU A 59 26.57 15.15 0.17
N ARG A 60 26.10 14.80 1.38
CA ARG A 60 24.70 14.92 1.83
C ARG A 60 23.71 14.26 0.86
N LYS A 61 24.12 13.14 0.27
CA LYS A 61 23.36 12.34 -0.70
C LYS A 61 23.30 10.89 -0.22
N ARG A 62 22.25 10.17 -0.61
CA ARG A 62 22.20 8.71 -0.47
C ARG A 62 23.13 8.11 -1.52
N ILE A 63 24.10 7.32 -1.09
CA ILE A 63 25.13 6.75 -1.95
C ILE A 63 25.05 5.23 -1.86
N THR A 64 24.94 4.60 -3.02
CA THR A 64 24.98 3.16 -3.19
C THR A 64 26.20 2.81 -4.03
N VAL A 65 26.97 1.82 -3.60
CA VAL A 65 28.19 1.38 -4.30
C VAL A 65 27.91 0.05 -4.95
N ARG A 66 28.19 -0.06 -6.25
CA ARG A 66 27.98 -1.27 -7.04
C ARG A 66 29.26 -1.70 -7.73
N PRO A 67 29.45 -3.02 -7.91
CA PRO A 67 30.53 -3.52 -8.75
C PRO A 67 30.31 -3.10 -10.21
N ASP A 68 31.39 -2.81 -10.90
CA ASP A 68 31.39 -2.66 -12.36
C ASP A 68 31.00 -4.02 -12.98
N PRO A 69 29.99 -4.08 -13.89
CA PRO A 69 29.59 -5.33 -14.53
C PRO A 69 30.74 -6.09 -15.20
N GLU A 70 31.82 -5.40 -15.62
CA GLU A 70 33.00 -6.02 -16.22
C GLU A 70 33.84 -6.85 -15.25
N VAL A 71 33.70 -6.66 -13.93
CA VAL A 71 34.50 -7.36 -12.90
C VAL A 71 33.72 -8.44 -12.13
N LEU A 72 32.45 -8.66 -12.48
CA LEU A 72 31.61 -9.67 -11.83
C LEU A 72 32.06 -11.10 -12.16
N THR A 73 32.07 -11.95 -11.14
CA THR A 73 32.19 -13.41 -11.32
C THR A 73 30.96 -13.95 -12.03
N SER A 74 31.09 -15.08 -12.73
CA SER A 74 29.92 -15.67 -13.38
C SER A 74 28.93 -16.22 -12.34
N PRO A 75 27.60 -16.15 -12.56
CA PRO A 75 26.61 -16.70 -11.63
C PRO A 75 26.87 -18.17 -11.23
N ALA A 76 27.36 -18.97 -12.17
CA ALA A 76 27.68 -20.38 -11.94
C ALA A 76 28.90 -20.61 -11.01
N GLU A 77 29.80 -19.63 -10.91
CA GLU A 77 30.92 -19.63 -9.97
C GLU A 77 30.52 -18.98 -8.64
N ALA A 78 29.72 -17.91 -8.68
CA ALA A 78 29.28 -17.18 -7.50
C ALA A 78 28.27 -17.97 -6.63
N GLU A 79 27.33 -18.71 -7.22
CA GLU A 79 26.33 -19.48 -6.48
C GLU A 79 26.93 -20.43 -5.41
N PRO A 80 27.87 -21.34 -5.74
CA PRO A 80 28.43 -22.23 -4.74
C PRO A 80 29.21 -21.48 -3.64
N GLU A 81 29.89 -20.39 -3.98
CA GLU A 81 30.63 -19.55 -3.02
C GLU A 81 29.67 -18.84 -2.05
N ILE A 82 28.56 -18.28 -2.54
CA ILE A 82 27.52 -17.69 -1.68
C ILE A 82 26.94 -18.73 -0.72
N ARG A 83 26.62 -19.93 -1.24
CA ARG A 83 26.09 -21.02 -0.41
C ARG A 83 27.08 -21.54 0.64
N GLU A 84 28.38 -21.38 0.42
CA GLU A 84 29.41 -21.74 1.40
C GLU A 84 29.58 -20.69 2.50
N VAL A 85 29.45 -19.40 2.15
CA VAL A 85 29.50 -18.28 3.11
C VAL A 85 28.25 -18.21 3.98
N VAL A 86 27.08 -18.48 3.41
CA VAL A 86 25.80 -18.41 4.12
C VAL A 86 25.58 -19.68 4.97
N PRO A 87 25.24 -19.55 6.27
CA PRO A 87 24.95 -20.72 7.11
C PRO A 87 23.82 -21.60 6.53
N GLU A 88 23.97 -22.93 6.55
CA GLU A 88 22.92 -23.85 6.06
C GLU A 88 21.57 -23.63 6.76
N ASP A 89 21.59 -23.33 8.06
CA ASP A 89 20.40 -23.04 8.87
C ASP A 89 19.66 -21.76 8.43
N ALA A 90 20.25 -20.92 7.57
CA ALA A 90 19.59 -19.77 6.97
C ALA A 90 18.46 -20.16 6.02
N GLY A 91 18.49 -21.39 5.47
CA GLY A 91 17.45 -21.90 4.59
C GLY A 91 17.37 -21.11 3.28
N VAL A 92 18.49 -20.96 2.57
CA VAL A 92 18.52 -20.29 1.26
C VAL A 92 17.74 -21.11 0.24
N THR A 93 16.60 -20.58 -0.22
CA THR A 93 15.72 -21.25 -1.19
C THR A 93 16.13 -20.94 -2.62
N GLU A 94 16.49 -19.69 -2.91
CA GLU A 94 16.78 -19.23 -4.27
C GLU A 94 17.88 -18.16 -4.27
N LEU A 95 18.70 -18.17 -5.33
CA LEU A 95 19.68 -17.13 -5.64
C LEU A 95 19.39 -16.62 -7.05
N ASP A 96 19.07 -15.34 -7.17
CA ASP A 96 18.84 -14.70 -8.46
C ASP A 96 19.95 -13.70 -8.76
N PHE A 97 20.65 -13.93 -9.87
CA PHE A 97 21.78 -13.14 -10.28
C PHE A 97 21.39 -12.11 -11.32
N HIS A 98 21.98 -10.94 -11.17
CA HIS A 98 21.48 -9.72 -11.78
C HIS A 98 22.63 -8.94 -12.43
N PRO A 99 23.24 -9.49 -13.52
CA PRO A 99 24.54 -9.03 -14.03
C PRO A 99 24.58 -7.57 -14.43
N ASP A 100 23.46 -7.01 -14.89
CA ASP A 100 23.40 -5.62 -15.37
C ASP A 100 23.57 -4.58 -14.26
N THR A 101 23.27 -4.93 -13.00
CA THR A 101 23.51 -4.08 -11.82
C THR A 101 24.56 -4.64 -10.87
N GLY A 102 25.00 -5.87 -11.12
CA GLY A 102 25.92 -6.59 -10.24
C GLY A 102 25.37 -6.93 -8.87
N GLU A 103 24.07 -7.16 -8.78
CA GLU A 103 23.39 -7.57 -7.54
C GLU A 103 23.07 -9.08 -7.55
N VAL A 104 22.90 -9.67 -6.37
CA VAL A 104 22.38 -11.02 -6.20
C VAL A 104 21.28 -11.00 -5.15
N VAL A 105 20.07 -11.38 -5.54
CA VAL A 105 18.94 -11.50 -4.63
C VAL A 105 19.00 -12.88 -3.98
N ILE A 106 19.08 -12.90 -2.65
CA ILE A 106 19.18 -14.11 -1.84
C ILE A 106 17.86 -14.30 -1.12
N GLU A 107 17.05 -15.26 -1.58
CA GLU A 107 15.82 -15.65 -0.88
C GLU A 107 16.15 -16.68 0.19
N ALA A 108 15.81 -16.38 1.44
CA ALA A 108 16.09 -17.26 2.57
C ALA A 108 14.97 -17.28 3.62
N GLU A 109 14.74 -18.42 4.26
CA GLU A 109 13.79 -18.55 5.36
C GLU A 109 14.16 -17.64 6.55
N LYS A 110 15.47 -17.49 6.82
CA LYS A 110 16.00 -16.68 7.92
C LYS A 110 17.01 -15.64 7.41
N PRO A 111 16.54 -14.52 6.81
CA PRO A 111 17.37 -13.44 6.25
C PRO A 111 18.43 -12.89 7.22
N GLY A 112 18.10 -12.77 8.51
CA GLY A 112 19.02 -12.24 9.52
C GLY A 112 20.33 -13.04 9.64
N MET A 113 20.32 -14.34 9.31
CA MET A 113 21.53 -15.16 9.26
C MET A 113 22.35 -14.97 7.99
N VAL A 114 21.69 -14.68 6.86
CA VAL A 114 22.35 -14.27 5.61
C VAL A 114 22.98 -12.88 5.76
N ILE A 115 22.32 -11.98 6.50
CA ILE A 115 22.85 -10.63 6.75
C ILE A 115 24.07 -10.68 7.69
N GLY A 116 23.97 -11.49 8.76
CA GLY A 116 24.98 -11.58 9.79
C GLY A 116 25.00 -10.38 10.73
N ARG A 117 25.75 -10.48 11.85
CA ARG A 117 25.81 -9.40 12.85
C ARG A 117 26.46 -8.15 12.25
N HIS A 118 25.75 -7.04 12.26
CA HIS A 118 26.18 -5.79 11.63
C HIS A 118 26.52 -5.95 10.14
N GLY A 119 25.84 -6.84 9.41
CA GLY A 119 26.08 -7.05 7.98
C GLY A 119 27.40 -7.77 7.66
N SER A 120 27.98 -8.52 8.61
CA SER A 120 29.27 -9.20 8.41
C SER A 120 29.24 -10.17 7.24
N THR A 121 28.18 -10.97 7.15
CA THR A 121 28.03 -12.02 6.13
C THR A 121 27.77 -11.41 4.76
N LEU A 122 26.99 -10.32 4.66
CA LEU A 122 26.84 -9.58 3.40
C LEU A 122 28.17 -9.06 2.86
N ARG A 123 29.00 -8.48 3.75
CA ARG A 123 30.32 -7.98 3.34
C ARG A 123 31.24 -9.11 2.90
N GLU A 124 31.14 -10.27 3.56
CA GLU A 124 31.89 -11.47 3.18
C GLU A 124 31.45 -11.97 1.80
N ILE A 125 30.14 -12.06 1.54
CA ILE A 125 29.60 -12.37 0.21
C ILE A 125 30.14 -11.39 -0.84
N THR A 126 30.03 -10.07 -0.62
CA THR A 126 30.56 -9.08 -1.57
C THR A 126 32.07 -9.18 -1.76
N SER A 127 32.81 -9.49 -0.69
CA SER A 127 34.26 -9.67 -0.74
C SER A 127 34.68 -10.92 -1.51
N GLU A 128 33.97 -12.03 -1.36
CA GLU A 128 34.30 -13.29 -2.04
C GLU A 128 33.83 -13.27 -3.50
N VAL A 129 32.55 -12.99 -3.75
CA VAL A 129 31.99 -13.13 -5.10
C VAL A 129 31.98 -11.83 -5.91
N GLY A 130 32.14 -10.67 -5.28
CA GLY A 130 32.10 -9.36 -5.93
C GLY A 130 30.69 -8.82 -6.21
N TRP A 131 29.66 -9.64 -6.04
CA TRP A 131 28.25 -9.26 -6.18
C TRP A 131 27.75 -8.48 -4.96
N SER A 132 26.83 -7.54 -5.18
CA SER A 132 26.10 -6.85 -4.11
C SER A 132 24.91 -7.68 -3.65
N PRO A 133 24.92 -8.28 -2.44
CA PRO A 133 23.83 -9.13 -1.99
C PRO A 133 22.65 -8.29 -1.51
N GLU A 134 21.47 -8.63 -2.00
CA GLU A 134 20.18 -8.15 -1.49
C GLU A 134 19.46 -9.35 -0.89
N VAL A 135 19.10 -9.30 0.39
CA VAL A 135 18.49 -10.45 1.08
C VAL A 135 17.00 -10.23 1.20
N VAL A 136 16.23 -11.17 0.68
CA VAL A 136 14.77 -11.20 0.81
C VAL A 136 14.35 -12.47 1.55
N ARG A 137 13.19 -12.41 2.21
CA ARG A 137 12.65 -13.56 2.93
C ARG A 137 11.89 -14.48 2.00
N THR A 138 12.02 -15.79 2.21
CA THR A 138 11.09 -16.79 1.66
C THR A 138 9.74 -16.66 2.38
N PRO A 139 8.66 -16.27 1.69
CA PRO A 139 7.37 -16.03 2.35
C PRO A 139 6.74 -17.36 2.82
N PRO A 140 6.08 -17.40 3.99
CA PRO A 140 5.38 -18.60 4.47
C PRO A 140 4.22 -19.04 3.55
N ILE A 141 3.57 -18.07 2.91
CA ILE A 141 2.52 -18.29 1.90
C ILE A 141 3.05 -17.71 0.60
N GLU A 142 3.18 -18.55 -0.44
CA GLU A 142 3.54 -18.06 -1.76
C GLU A 142 2.44 -17.14 -2.30
N SER A 143 2.81 -15.89 -2.63
CA SER A 143 1.94 -14.96 -3.35
C SER A 143 2.25 -15.02 -4.83
N SER A 144 1.23 -15.36 -5.62
CA SER A 144 1.34 -15.33 -7.09
C SER A 144 1.58 -13.92 -7.60
N THR A 145 1.00 -12.91 -6.94
CA THR A 145 1.17 -11.49 -7.26
C THR A 145 2.60 -11.04 -7.04
N VAL A 146 3.16 -11.25 -5.85
CA VAL A 146 4.55 -10.87 -5.54
C VAL A 146 5.50 -11.51 -6.53
N LYS A 147 5.33 -12.81 -6.79
CA LYS A 147 6.14 -13.54 -7.76
C LYS A 147 6.05 -12.93 -9.16
N ASN A 148 4.84 -12.69 -9.65
CA ASN A 148 4.62 -12.08 -10.96
C ASN A 148 5.21 -10.66 -11.05
N VAL A 149 5.08 -9.85 -10.00
CA VAL A 149 5.67 -8.51 -9.93
C VAL A 149 7.19 -8.59 -9.96
N ARG A 150 7.79 -9.45 -9.13
CA ARG A 150 9.25 -9.68 -9.12
C ARG A 150 9.74 -10.15 -10.49
N ASP A 151 9.12 -11.17 -11.06
CA ASP A 151 9.49 -11.72 -12.37
C ASP A 151 9.36 -10.69 -13.49
N PHE A 152 8.31 -9.86 -13.45
CA PHE A 152 8.13 -8.76 -14.39
C PHE A 152 9.22 -7.69 -14.25
N LEU A 153 9.53 -7.26 -13.02
CA LEU A 153 10.58 -6.27 -12.76
C LEU A 153 11.97 -6.80 -13.16
N LYS A 154 12.21 -8.11 -13.02
CA LYS A 154 13.42 -8.77 -13.50
C LYS A 154 13.51 -8.76 -15.03
N GLN A 155 12.40 -9.03 -15.72
CA GLN A 155 12.36 -8.99 -17.20
C GLN A 155 12.56 -7.57 -17.74
N GLU A 156 11.94 -6.57 -17.12
CA GLU A 156 11.97 -5.17 -17.55
C GLU A 156 13.13 -4.35 -16.97
N ARG A 157 14.16 -5.03 -16.43
CA ARG A 157 15.20 -4.40 -15.63
C ARG A 157 15.99 -3.32 -16.38
N GLN A 158 16.31 -3.57 -17.65
CA GLN A 158 17.04 -2.60 -18.48
C GLN A 158 16.19 -1.35 -18.74
N GLU A 159 14.92 -1.51 -19.10
CA GLU A 159 14.01 -0.37 -19.28
C GLU A 159 13.82 0.39 -17.96
N ARG A 160 13.66 -0.34 -16.84
CA ARG A 160 13.55 0.26 -15.51
C ARG A 160 14.80 1.06 -15.14
N ARG A 161 16.00 0.60 -15.49
CA ARG A 161 17.24 1.37 -15.29
C ARG A 161 17.18 2.68 -16.05
N ASP A 162 16.78 2.66 -17.31
CA ASP A 162 16.67 3.87 -18.14
C ASP A 162 15.63 4.85 -17.56
N VAL A 163 14.51 4.33 -17.03
CA VAL A 163 13.52 5.13 -16.29
C VAL A 163 14.15 5.77 -15.05
N LEU A 164 14.83 4.99 -14.21
CA LEU A 164 15.47 5.46 -12.99
C LEU A 164 16.57 6.51 -13.29
N GLU A 165 17.40 6.30 -14.30
CA GLU A 165 18.42 7.27 -14.72
C GLU A 165 17.81 8.62 -15.12
N ARG A 166 16.73 8.58 -15.90
CA ARG A 166 16.00 9.78 -16.29
C ARG A 166 15.34 10.48 -15.10
N VAL A 167 14.71 9.72 -14.20
CA VAL A 167 14.14 10.26 -12.96
C VAL A 167 15.23 10.92 -12.10
N GLY A 168 16.38 10.28 -11.95
CA GLY A 168 17.51 10.82 -11.20
C GLY A 168 18.05 12.12 -11.80
N ARG A 169 18.15 12.20 -13.13
CA ARG A 169 18.50 13.44 -13.84
C ARG A 169 17.44 14.54 -13.64
N GLN A 170 16.15 14.20 -13.60
CA GLN A 170 15.08 15.16 -13.35
C GLN A 170 15.09 15.70 -11.92
N ILE A 171 15.34 14.84 -10.92
CA ILE A 171 15.44 15.24 -9.51
C ILE A 171 16.59 16.23 -9.28
N HIS A 172 17.72 16.02 -9.97
CA HIS A 172 18.95 16.80 -9.78
C HIS A 172 19.13 17.94 -10.79
N ARG A 173 18.06 18.34 -11.50
CA ARG A 173 18.09 19.52 -12.37
C ARG A 173 18.34 20.79 -11.58
N GLU A 174 18.88 21.82 -12.23
CA GLU A 174 19.00 23.15 -11.62
C GLU A 174 17.63 23.79 -11.36
N GLU A 175 17.55 24.60 -10.30
CA GLU A 175 16.39 25.44 -10.02
C GLU A 175 16.11 26.37 -11.21
N MET A 176 14.87 26.38 -11.68
CA MET A 176 14.41 27.12 -12.86
C MET A 176 13.79 28.48 -12.53
N ALA A 177 13.39 28.72 -11.29
CA ALA A 177 12.61 29.86 -10.85
C ALA A 177 13.14 30.44 -9.53
N ASP A 178 13.31 31.76 -9.50
CA ASP A 178 13.68 32.48 -8.27
C ASP A 178 12.51 32.62 -7.27
N ASP A 179 11.26 32.39 -7.74
CA ASP A 179 10.05 32.54 -6.94
C ASP A 179 9.77 31.30 -6.08
N GLN A 180 9.51 31.50 -4.80
CA GLN A 180 9.10 30.43 -3.89
C GLN A 180 7.64 30.59 -3.48
N TRP A 181 6.83 29.57 -3.76
CA TRP A 181 5.47 29.43 -3.28
C TRP A 181 5.11 27.95 -3.17
N VAL A 182 4.14 27.65 -2.32
CA VAL A 182 3.61 26.29 -2.16
C VAL A 182 2.09 26.34 -2.16
N ARG A 183 1.46 25.49 -2.98
CA ARG A 183 0.01 25.35 -3.03
C ARG A 183 -0.43 23.90 -3.14
N ILE A 184 -1.63 23.61 -2.65
CA ILE A 184 -2.32 22.33 -2.87
C ILE A 184 -3.61 22.61 -3.63
N THR A 185 -3.79 21.91 -4.75
CA THR A 185 -5.05 21.87 -5.51
C THR A 185 -5.76 20.55 -5.22
N THR A 186 -7.03 20.61 -4.87
CA THR A 186 -7.84 19.42 -4.54
C THR A 186 -8.55 18.93 -5.80
N LEU A 187 -8.25 17.72 -6.27
CA LEU A 187 -8.79 17.15 -7.52
C LEU A 187 -9.90 16.11 -7.28
N GLY A 188 -10.08 15.66 -6.04
CA GLY A 188 -11.14 14.78 -5.59
C GLY A 188 -11.09 14.62 -4.07
N CYS A 189 -12.03 13.86 -3.49
CA CYS A 189 -11.99 13.46 -2.08
C CYS A 189 -12.11 14.63 -1.06
N CYS A 190 -12.66 15.78 -1.47
CA CYS A 190 -12.95 16.88 -0.55
C CYS A 190 -14.46 17.01 -0.33
N ARG A 191 -14.90 16.75 0.91
CA ARG A 191 -16.32 16.63 1.32
C ARG A 191 -17.05 15.42 0.71
N GLU A 192 -16.28 14.38 0.44
CA GLU A 192 -16.74 13.07 0.01
C GLU A 192 -15.70 12.00 0.39
N VAL A 193 -16.10 10.74 0.34
CA VAL A 193 -15.22 9.56 0.35
C VAL A 193 -15.11 9.03 -1.08
N GLY A 194 -13.92 8.60 -1.49
CA GLY A 194 -13.64 8.15 -2.85
C GLY A 194 -12.85 9.16 -3.69
N ARG A 195 -12.26 8.65 -4.79
CA ARG A 195 -11.51 9.39 -5.81
C ARG A 195 -10.44 10.35 -5.27
N ALA A 196 -9.64 9.89 -4.30
CA ALA A 196 -8.56 10.68 -3.73
C ALA A 196 -7.55 11.10 -4.80
N ALA A 197 -7.32 12.42 -4.87
CA ALA A 197 -6.33 13.04 -5.74
C ALA A 197 -6.05 14.48 -5.31
N PHE A 198 -4.79 14.79 -5.05
CA PHE A 198 -4.32 16.10 -4.65
C PHE A 198 -3.09 16.48 -5.46
N LEU A 199 -2.95 17.76 -5.81
CA LEU A 199 -1.75 18.25 -6.49
C LEU A 199 -1.01 19.22 -5.59
N LEU A 200 0.15 18.80 -5.07
CA LEU A 200 1.10 19.69 -4.42
C LEU A 200 1.95 20.36 -5.49
N SER A 201 1.95 21.68 -5.54
CA SER A 201 2.75 22.43 -6.52
C SER A 201 3.63 23.48 -5.86
N THR A 202 4.82 23.64 -6.43
CA THR A 202 5.71 24.78 -6.26
C THR A 202 5.87 25.52 -7.58
N ALA A 203 6.71 26.55 -7.63
CA ALA A 203 7.04 27.24 -8.88
C ALA A 203 7.59 26.30 -9.97
N GLU A 204 8.20 25.18 -9.59
CA GLU A 204 8.93 24.30 -10.49
C GLU A 204 8.44 22.86 -10.49
N THR A 205 7.86 22.40 -9.38
CA THR A 205 7.57 20.99 -9.16
C THR A 205 6.08 20.77 -8.96
N ARG A 206 5.54 19.70 -9.54
CA ARG A 206 4.17 19.24 -9.32
C ARG A 206 4.18 17.76 -8.96
N VAL A 207 3.66 17.46 -7.76
CA VAL A 207 3.51 16.10 -7.26
C VAL A 207 2.03 15.80 -7.12
N LEU A 208 1.58 14.72 -7.76
CA LEU A 208 0.24 14.18 -7.57
C LEU A 208 0.26 13.23 -6.38
N ILE A 209 -0.62 13.42 -5.41
CA ILE A 209 -0.79 12.54 -4.25
C ILE A 209 -2.11 11.82 -4.42
N ASP A 210 -2.04 10.50 -4.52
CA ASP A 210 -3.13 9.58 -4.84
C ASP A 210 -3.83 9.88 -6.18
N CYS A 211 -4.47 8.87 -6.75
CA CYS A 211 -5.35 8.98 -7.91
C CYS A 211 -6.26 7.75 -7.95
N GLY A 212 -7.38 7.79 -7.22
CA GLY A 212 -8.29 6.64 -7.13
C GLY A 212 -9.66 6.82 -7.77
N ASP A 213 -10.49 5.80 -7.61
CA ASP A 213 -11.87 5.72 -8.12
C ASP A 213 -12.90 6.04 -7.01
N LYS A 214 -14.14 6.36 -7.38
CA LYS A 214 -15.23 6.59 -6.41
C LYS A 214 -16.13 5.36 -6.32
N PRO A 215 -16.17 4.66 -5.16
CA PRO A 215 -17.03 3.50 -5.00
C PRO A 215 -18.50 3.81 -5.29
N GLY A 216 -19.11 3.00 -6.18
CA GLY A 216 -20.53 3.13 -6.55
C GLY A 216 -20.89 4.32 -7.45
N ALA A 217 -19.91 5.04 -8.00
CA ALA A 217 -20.13 6.20 -8.87
C ALA A 217 -19.20 6.20 -10.11
N GLU A 218 -19.53 5.37 -11.10
CA GLU A 218 -18.70 5.08 -12.29
C GLU A 218 -18.26 6.31 -13.11
N ASP A 219 -19.06 7.38 -13.15
CA ASP A 219 -18.75 8.60 -13.91
C ASP A 219 -18.02 9.67 -13.07
N GLU A 220 -17.76 9.40 -11.79
CA GLU A 220 -17.16 10.34 -10.86
C GLU A 220 -15.67 10.06 -10.62
N VAL A 221 -14.86 10.41 -11.62
CA VAL A 221 -13.39 10.36 -11.52
C VAL A 221 -12.80 11.66 -10.92
N PRO A 222 -11.54 11.68 -10.47
CA PRO A 222 -10.83 12.90 -10.14
C PRO A 222 -10.78 13.88 -11.32
N TYR A 223 -10.74 15.18 -11.04
CA TYR A 223 -10.73 16.23 -12.05
C TYR A 223 -9.35 16.39 -12.73
N LEU A 224 -8.84 15.34 -13.38
CA LEU A 224 -7.52 15.33 -14.02
C LEU A 224 -7.41 16.24 -15.26
N GLN A 225 -8.54 16.57 -15.89
CA GLN A 225 -8.61 17.41 -17.08
C GLN A 225 -8.27 18.89 -16.84
N VAL A 226 -8.11 19.31 -15.59
CA VAL A 226 -7.77 20.71 -15.27
C VAL A 226 -6.33 21.04 -15.69
N PRO A 227 -6.03 22.29 -16.09
CA PRO A 227 -4.69 22.71 -16.50
C PRO A 227 -3.59 22.47 -15.45
N GLU A 228 -3.97 22.45 -14.17
CA GLU A 228 -3.06 22.16 -13.07
C GLU A 228 -2.51 20.73 -13.13
N ALA A 229 -3.34 19.76 -13.54
CA ALA A 229 -3.05 18.33 -13.62
C ALA A 229 -2.70 17.90 -15.07
N LEU A 230 -3.47 16.99 -15.68
CA LEU A 230 -3.21 16.46 -17.04
C LEU A 230 -3.68 17.40 -18.15
N GLY A 231 -4.47 18.44 -17.85
CA GLY A 231 -4.96 19.39 -18.86
C GLY A 231 -3.86 20.17 -19.59
N ALA A 232 -2.67 20.28 -18.99
CA ALA A 232 -1.47 20.85 -19.61
C ALA A 232 -0.54 19.80 -20.24
N GLY A 233 -0.93 18.52 -20.25
CA GLY A 233 -0.12 17.37 -20.65
C GLY A 233 0.41 16.58 -19.46
N ALA A 234 0.62 15.28 -19.61
CA ALA A 234 1.04 14.40 -18.52
C ALA A 234 2.48 14.64 -18.03
N THR A 235 3.34 15.18 -18.90
CA THR A 235 4.74 15.55 -18.58
C THR A 235 4.86 16.71 -17.59
N ASN A 236 3.73 17.34 -17.25
CA ASN A 236 3.64 18.42 -16.30
C ASN A 236 3.62 17.94 -14.83
N ILE A 237 3.44 16.64 -14.60
CA ILE A 237 3.53 16.01 -13.28
C ILE A 237 4.94 15.43 -13.14
N ASP A 238 5.69 15.86 -12.12
CA ASP A 238 7.05 15.38 -11.89
C ASP A 238 7.08 14.02 -11.17
N ALA A 239 6.09 13.76 -10.30
CA ALA A 239 6.01 12.53 -9.53
C ALA A 239 4.57 12.24 -9.09
N VAL A 240 4.29 10.95 -8.86
CA VAL A 240 3.10 10.48 -8.15
C VAL A 240 3.53 9.91 -6.80
N VAL A 241 2.79 10.19 -5.74
CA VAL A 241 2.95 9.56 -4.43
C VAL A 241 1.65 8.84 -4.10
N LEU A 242 1.72 7.54 -3.83
CA LEU A 242 0.57 6.74 -3.42
C LEU A 242 0.68 6.44 -1.93
N THR A 243 -0.33 6.83 -1.16
CA THR A 243 -0.39 6.64 0.29
C THR A 243 -0.54 5.17 0.68
N HIS A 244 -1.53 4.48 0.09
CA HIS A 244 -1.82 3.08 0.34
C HIS A 244 -2.63 2.47 -0.82
N ALA A 245 -2.84 1.15 -0.79
CA ALA A 245 -3.28 0.42 -1.99
C ALA A 245 -4.78 0.46 -2.29
N HIS A 246 -5.65 0.98 -1.41
CA HIS A 246 -7.10 0.94 -1.65
C HIS A 246 -7.48 1.67 -2.95
N LEU A 247 -8.52 1.17 -3.62
CA LEU A 247 -8.88 1.58 -4.98
C LEU A 247 -9.33 3.04 -5.06
N ASP A 248 -9.86 3.60 -3.99
CA ASP A 248 -10.17 5.02 -3.89
C ASP A 248 -8.96 5.94 -3.76
N HIS A 249 -7.76 5.37 -3.62
CA HIS A 249 -6.48 6.07 -3.69
C HIS A 249 -5.62 5.65 -4.89
N SER A 250 -5.74 4.41 -5.36
CA SER A 250 -4.81 3.81 -6.33
C SER A 250 -5.39 3.51 -7.71
N ALA A 251 -6.72 3.34 -7.82
CA ALA A 251 -7.33 2.69 -8.99
C ALA A 251 -7.11 3.42 -10.31
N LEU A 252 -6.83 4.72 -10.32
CA LEU A 252 -6.65 5.50 -11.55
C LEU A 252 -5.19 5.92 -11.76
N ILE A 253 -4.23 5.44 -10.95
CA ILE A 253 -2.80 5.65 -11.22
C ILE A 253 -2.39 5.05 -12.58
N PRO A 254 -2.77 3.81 -12.95
CA PRO A 254 -2.47 3.28 -14.28
C PRO A 254 -3.05 4.13 -15.43
N LEU A 255 -4.17 4.81 -15.21
CA LEU A 255 -4.78 5.70 -16.20
C LEU A 255 -3.83 6.84 -16.62
N LEU A 256 -2.94 7.28 -15.72
CA LEU A 256 -1.98 8.35 -16.02
C LEU A 256 -1.04 7.94 -17.17
N PHE A 257 -0.56 6.68 -17.18
CA PHE A 257 0.32 6.16 -18.24
C PHE A 257 -0.38 6.05 -19.59
N LYS A 258 -1.68 5.71 -19.58
CA LYS A 258 -2.51 5.75 -20.79
C LYS A 258 -2.58 7.15 -21.42
N TYR A 259 -2.48 8.19 -20.59
CA TYR A 259 -2.43 9.59 -21.04
C TYR A 259 -1.01 10.14 -21.21
N GLY A 260 0.02 9.29 -21.16
CA GLY A 260 1.41 9.64 -21.46
C GLY A 260 2.21 10.12 -20.25
N TYR A 261 1.77 9.85 -19.02
CA TYR A 261 2.62 9.98 -17.85
C TYR A 261 3.76 8.95 -17.92
N ASP A 262 4.93 9.36 -17.46
CA ASP A 262 6.20 8.66 -17.66
C ASP A 262 7.14 8.84 -16.44
N GLY A 263 6.69 9.58 -15.43
CA GLY A 263 7.47 9.83 -14.22
C GLY A 263 7.41 8.67 -13.21
N PRO A 264 8.01 8.86 -12.03
CA PRO A 264 8.05 7.87 -10.96
C PRO A 264 6.79 7.86 -10.10
N ILE A 265 6.43 6.68 -9.60
CA ILE A 265 5.46 6.50 -8.50
C ILE A 265 6.22 6.15 -7.23
N TYR A 266 6.03 6.91 -6.15
CA TYR A 266 6.61 6.62 -4.84
C TYR A 266 5.57 6.05 -3.90
N THR A 267 5.85 4.88 -3.33
CA THR A 267 4.99 4.21 -2.35
C THR A 267 5.76 3.11 -1.60
N THR A 268 5.17 2.43 -0.63
CA THR A 268 5.83 1.31 0.07
C THR A 268 5.81 0.03 -0.78
N GLU A 269 6.72 -0.92 -0.53
CA GLU A 269 6.74 -2.20 -1.26
C GLU A 269 5.43 -2.99 -1.16
N PRO A 270 4.79 -3.14 0.03
CA PRO A 270 3.50 -3.81 0.13
C PRO A 270 2.44 -3.08 -0.68
N THR A 271 2.47 -1.75 -0.70
CA THR A 271 1.49 -0.96 -1.45
C THR A 271 1.64 -1.14 -2.95
N ARG A 272 2.88 -1.26 -3.48
CA ARG A 272 3.11 -1.58 -4.89
C ARG A 272 2.45 -2.91 -5.28
N ASP A 273 2.68 -3.95 -4.49
CA ASP A 273 2.20 -5.30 -4.80
C ASP A 273 0.68 -5.40 -4.65
N LEU A 274 0.13 -4.80 -3.59
CA LEU A 274 -1.31 -4.70 -3.40
C LEU A 274 -1.97 -3.82 -4.48
N MET A 275 -1.35 -2.73 -4.93
CA MET A 275 -1.84 -1.92 -6.05
C MET A 275 -1.90 -2.78 -7.33
N GLY A 276 -0.87 -3.57 -7.61
CA GLY A 276 -0.86 -4.51 -8.73
C GLY A 276 -2.02 -5.52 -8.67
N LEU A 277 -2.21 -6.17 -7.52
CA LEU A 277 -3.31 -7.11 -7.28
C LEU A 277 -4.68 -6.44 -7.48
N LEU A 278 -4.92 -5.36 -6.75
CA LEU A 278 -6.24 -4.73 -6.68
C LEU A 278 -6.65 -4.06 -7.99
N THR A 279 -5.70 -3.45 -8.71
CA THR A 279 -6.01 -2.83 -10.01
C THR A 279 -6.29 -3.88 -11.09
N LEU A 280 -5.59 -5.03 -11.09
CA LEU A 280 -5.91 -6.13 -12.01
C LEU A 280 -7.28 -6.75 -11.69
N ASP A 281 -7.58 -6.98 -10.41
CA ASP A 281 -8.91 -7.45 -9.97
C ASP A 281 -10.01 -6.46 -10.36
N TYR A 282 -9.78 -5.17 -10.17
CA TYR A 282 -10.69 -4.10 -10.57
C TYR A 282 -11.04 -4.16 -12.07
N LEU A 283 -10.04 -4.40 -12.94
CA LEU A 283 -10.27 -4.56 -14.38
C LEU A 283 -11.07 -5.83 -14.72
N ASP A 284 -10.76 -6.96 -14.07
CA ASP A 284 -11.44 -8.23 -14.29
C ASP A 284 -12.91 -8.18 -13.83
N VAL A 285 -13.16 -7.61 -12.65
CA VAL A 285 -14.51 -7.38 -12.12
C VAL A 285 -15.30 -6.46 -13.04
N ALA A 286 -14.72 -5.34 -13.49
CA ALA A 286 -15.38 -4.44 -14.42
C ALA A 286 -15.78 -5.15 -15.72
N ALA A 287 -14.88 -5.95 -16.30
CA ALA A 287 -15.15 -6.71 -17.52
C ALA A 287 -16.26 -7.76 -17.32
N LYS A 288 -16.24 -8.52 -16.20
CA LYS A 288 -17.26 -9.52 -15.86
C LYS A 288 -18.64 -8.91 -15.65
N GLU A 289 -18.70 -7.68 -15.17
CA GLU A 289 -19.95 -6.92 -14.99
C GLU A 289 -20.42 -6.22 -16.28
N GLY A 290 -19.70 -6.38 -17.39
CA GLY A 290 -20.02 -5.74 -18.67
C GLY A 290 -19.73 -4.24 -18.72
N ARG A 291 -18.93 -3.73 -17.76
CA ARG A 291 -18.45 -2.35 -17.73
C ARG A 291 -17.18 -2.24 -18.57
N ALA A 292 -16.97 -1.09 -19.20
CA ALA A 292 -15.74 -0.82 -19.95
C ALA A 292 -14.63 -0.47 -18.96
N PRO A 293 -13.53 -1.25 -18.88
CA PRO A 293 -12.42 -0.92 -17.98
C PRO A 293 -11.75 0.40 -18.39
N PRO A 294 -11.30 1.23 -17.44
CA PRO A 294 -10.75 2.57 -17.75
C PRO A 294 -9.38 2.49 -18.47
N TYR A 295 -8.65 1.41 -18.30
CA TYR A 295 -7.34 1.15 -18.92
C TYR A 295 -7.12 -0.36 -19.09
N GLU A 296 -6.10 -0.72 -19.86
CA GLU A 296 -5.70 -2.12 -20.08
C GLU A 296 -4.69 -2.57 -19.01
N SER A 297 -4.53 -3.88 -18.83
CA SER A 297 -3.56 -4.45 -17.87
C SER A 297 -2.11 -4.07 -18.16
N GLU A 298 -1.79 -3.68 -19.41
CA GLU A 298 -0.49 -3.10 -19.78
C GLU A 298 -0.17 -1.84 -18.97
N MET A 299 -1.17 -1.00 -18.67
CA MET A 299 -0.95 0.23 -17.90
C MET A 299 -0.63 -0.07 -16.43
N VAL A 300 -1.12 -1.19 -15.89
CA VAL A 300 -0.75 -1.65 -14.55
C VAL A 300 0.72 -2.06 -14.53
N ARG A 301 1.19 -2.75 -15.58
CA ARG A 301 2.61 -3.11 -15.75
C ARG A 301 3.50 -1.87 -15.85
N GLU A 302 3.10 -0.86 -16.63
CA GLU A 302 3.82 0.42 -16.69
C GLU A 302 3.87 1.10 -15.32
N ALA A 303 2.77 1.14 -14.58
CA ALA A 303 2.76 1.69 -13.22
C ALA A 303 3.74 0.95 -12.29
N ILE A 304 3.76 -0.39 -12.32
CA ILE A 304 4.70 -1.21 -11.53
C ILE A 304 6.16 -0.92 -11.95
N LYS A 305 6.45 -0.83 -13.26
CA LYS A 305 7.78 -0.53 -13.80
C LYS A 305 8.31 0.82 -13.31
N HIS A 306 7.43 1.82 -13.24
CA HIS A 306 7.73 3.17 -12.78
C HIS A 306 7.65 3.36 -11.25
N THR A 307 7.29 2.32 -10.49
CA THR A 307 7.21 2.41 -9.03
C THR A 307 8.59 2.29 -8.39
N VAL A 308 8.94 3.27 -7.57
CA VAL A 308 10.15 3.35 -6.74
C VAL A 308 9.73 3.22 -5.27
N PRO A 309 9.95 2.05 -4.65
CA PRO A 309 9.56 1.83 -3.26
C PRO A 309 10.33 2.73 -2.29
N LEU A 310 9.64 3.34 -1.33
CA LEU A 310 10.19 4.16 -0.26
C LEU A 310 9.47 3.91 1.06
N GLU A 311 10.17 4.14 2.18
CA GLU A 311 9.57 4.19 3.51
C GLU A 311 8.72 5.46 3.72
N TYR A 312 7.90 5.45 4.77
CA TYR A 312 7.01 6.56 5.13
C TYR A 312 7.76 7.87 5.39
N GLY A 313 7.14 9.01 5.05
CA GLY A 313 7.75 10.33 5.20
C GLY A 313 6.76 11.49 5.08
N HIS A 314 7.29 12.71 4.93
CA HIS A 314 6.53 13.93 4.73
C HIS A 314 7.17 14.78 3.61
N PHE A 315 6.41 15.73 3.05
CA PHE A 315 6.93 16.62 2.01
C PHE A 315 7.74 17.75 2.64
N HIS A 316 9.06 17.75 2.39
CA HIS A 316 9.98 18.81 2.76
C HIS A 316 10.27 19.69 1.54
N VAL A 317 9.77 20.93 1.52
CA VAL A 317 9.88 21.83 0.36
C VAL A 317 10.96 22.88 0.57
N GLY A 318 11.89 22.99 -0.38
CA GLY A 318 13.03 23.92 -0.34
C GLY A 318 14.00 23.58 0.81
N ASP A 319 14.78 24.55 1.28
CA ASP A 319 15.62 24.42 2.49
C ASP A 319 14.77 24.60 3.76
N GLY A 320 13.75 23.75 3.91
CA GLY A 320 12.71 23.91 4.94
C GLY A 320 11.84 25.14 4.76
N TYR A 321 11.56 25.54 3.51
CA TYR A 321 10.67 26.66 3.22
C TYR A 321 9.24 26.39 3.71
N TYR A 322 8.74 25.17 3.47
CA TYR A 322 7.43 24.71 3.93
C TYR A 322 7.37 23.17 4.00
N ASN A 323 6.65 22.62 4.97
CA ASN A 323 6.50 21.18 5.14
C ASN A 323 5.04 20.79 5.22
N VAL A 324 4.68 19.72 4.52
CA VAL A 324 3.32 19.21 4.44
C VAL A 324 3.32 17.72 4.76
N ALA A 325 2.41 17.29 5.63
CA ALA A 325 2.10 15.90 5.85
C ALA A 325 0.72 15.58 5.27
N PHE A 326 0.60 14.46 4.56
CA PHE A 326 -0.67 13.88 4.14
C PHE A 326 -0.88 12.61 4.96
N SER A 327 -2.02 12.49 5.63
CA SER A 327 -2.33 11.29 6.40
C SER A 327 -2.60 10.09 5.49
N GLY A 328 -3.22 10.32 4.32
CA GLY A 328 -4.01 9.26 3.68
C GLY A 328 -5.11 8.81 4.66
N ASP A 329 -5.39 7.52 4.67
CA ASP A 329 -6.24 6.91 5.69
C ASP A 329 -5.40 6.42 6.86
N ILE A 330 -5.83 6.70 8.09
CA ILE A 330 -5.04 6.39 9.27
C ILE A 330 -5.89 5.77 10.37
N HIS A 331 -5.30 4.86 11.12
CA HIS A 331 -5.77 4.47 12.45
C HIS A 331 -4.72 4.91 13.47
N TYR A 332 -5.09 5.71 14.48
CA TYR A 332 -4.08 6.29 15.38
C TYR A 332 -3.60 5.32 16.47
N ASP A 333 -4.48 4.46 16.96
CA ASP A 333 -4.13 3.46 17.97
C ASP A 333 -3.68 2.14 17.30
N ASP A 334 -2.98 1.30 18.04
CA ASP A 334 -2.56 -0.02 17.55
C ASP A 334 -3.79 -0.90 17.25
N THR A 335 -3.75 -1.63 16.13
CA THR A 335 -4.72 -2.68 15.83
C THR A 335 -4.09 -4.05 16.06
N ARG A 336 -4.78 -5.15 15.70
CA ARG A 336 -4.16 -6.49 15.73
C ARG A 336 -3.13 -6.65 14.62
N LEU A 337 -3.36 -6.01 13.47
CA LEU A 337 -2.49 -6.12 12.29
C LEU A 337 -1.36 -5.09 12.25
N PHE A 338 -1.61 -3.84 12.66
CA PHE A 338 -0.67 -2.73 12.48
C PHE A 338 -0.44 -1.92 13.77
N ASN A 339 0.73 -1.29 13.86
CA ASN A 339 0.98 -0.24 14.84
C ASN A 339 0.20 1.04 14.47
N GLY A 340 -0.12 1.85 15.47
CA GLY A 340 -0.78 3.13 15.30
C GLY A 340 0.00 4.13 14.44
N ALA A 341 -0.73 5.04 13.79
CA ALA A 341 -0.15 6.02 12.87
C ALA A 341 0.88 6.94 13.54
N VAL A 342 2.03 7.11 12.87
CA VAL A 342 3.11 8.00 13.33
C VAL A 342 2.68 9.47 13.21
N ASN A 343 2.85 10.24 14.28
CA ASN A 343 2.61 11.68 14.31
C ASN A 343 3.82 12.50 14.84
N ASP A 344 5.00 11.90 14.88
CA ASP A 344 6.26 12.59 15.18
C ASP A 344 7.03 12.85 13.88
N PHE A 345 7.27 14.12 13.59
CA PHE A 345 7.91 14.59 12.37
C PHE A 345 8.99 15.62 12.71
N PRO A 346 10.03 15.77 11.87
CA PRO A 346 11.02 16.83 12.06
C PRO A 346 10.43 18.24 12.01
N ARG A 347 9.52 18.48 11.06
CA ARG A 347 8.82 19.76 10.88
C ARG A 347 7.57 19.58 10.01
N VAL A 348 6.44 20.16 10.43
CA VAL A 348 5.17 20.15 9.68
C VAL A 348 4.44 21.46 9.91
N GLU A 349 4.12 22.19 8.83
CA GLU A 349 3.28 23.39 8.91
C GLU A 349 1.83 23.12 8.52
N THR A 350 1.59 22.26 7.54
CA THR A 350 0.24 21.86 7.12
C THR A 350 0.08 20.35 7.20
N LEU A 351 -1.02 19.93 7.81
CA LEU A 351 -1.50 18.55 7.77
C LEU A 351 -2.73 18.46 6.86
N VAL A 352 -2.73 17.55 5.90
CA VAL A 352 -3.93 17.11 5.19
C VAL A 352 -4.39 15.82 5.85
N LEU A 353 -5.56 15.85 6.48
CA LEU A 353 -6.07 14.81 7.36
C LEU A 353 -7.40 14.27 6.84
N GLU A 354 -7.55 12.95 6.83
CA GLU A 354 -8.85 12.31 6.56
C GLU A 354 -9.93 12.70 7.60
N SER A 355 -11.19 12.44 7.27
CA SER A 355 -12.33 12.78 8.11
C SER A 355 -13.48 11.79 7.95
N THR A 356 -13.15 10.53 7.68
CA THR A 356 -14.14 9.47 7.42
C THR A 356 -15.11 9.35 8.59
N TYR A 357 -14.57 9.36 9.81
CA TYR A 357 -15.31 9.41 11.08
C TYR A 357 -15.22 10.80 11.74
N GLY A 358 -15.25 11.85 10.93
CA GLY A 358 -15.17 13.24 11.39
C GLY A 358 -16.48 13.80 11.96
N GLY A 359 -17.60 13.10 11.94
CA GLY A 359 -18.87 13.59 12.48
C GLY A 359 -18.89 13.69 14.00
N ARG A 360 -19.81 14.50 14.56
CA ARG A 360 -19.89 14.74 16.02
C ARG A 360 -20.15 13.50 16.88
N ASN A 361 -20.78 12.48 16.29
CA ASN A 361 -21.15 11.25 16.99
C ASN A 361 -20.43 10.02 16.42
N ASP A 362 -19.40 10.24 15.59
CA ASP A 362 -18.68 9.18 14.89
C ASP A 362 -17.59 8.58 15.81
N TYR A 363 -17.97 8.28 17.04
CA TYR A 363 -17.16 7.51 17.97
C TYR A 363 -17.36 6.03 17.70
N GLN A 364 -16.27 5.30 17.64
CA GLN A 364 -16.35 3.85 17.50
C GLN A 364 -16.57 3.21 18.87
N THR A 365 -17.18 2.03 18.84
CA THR A 365 -17.31 1.22 20.05
C THR A 365 -15.92 0.70 20.41
N ASP A 366 -15.61 0.63 21.71
CA ASP A 366 -14.35 0.03 22.18
C ASP A 366 -14.12 -1.34 21.49
N GLN A 367 -12.87 -1.62 21.12
CA GLN A 367 -12.52 -2.82 20.36
C GLN A 367 -12.97 -4.10 21.08
N GLU A 368 -12.82 -4.16 22.41
CA GLU A 368 -13.26 -5.31 23.22
C GLU A 368 -14.79 -5.53 23.18
N ASP A 369 -15.56 -4.44 23.19
CA ASP A 369 -17.03 -4.49 23.10
C ASP A 369 -17.46 -4.94 21.69
N SER A 370 -16.75 -4.48 20.67
CA SER A 370 -16.94 -4.82 19.27
C SER A 370 -16.66 -6.30 18.99
N GLU A 371 -15.56 -6.82 19.53
CA GLU A 371 -15.22 -8.24 19.51
C GLU A 371 -16.25 -9.08 20.25
N ARG A 372 -16.72 -8.62 21.42
CA ARG A 372 -17.78 -9.32 22.15
C ARG A 372 -19.07 -9.41 21.34
N LYS A 373 -19.45 -8.34 20.65
CA LYS A 373 -20.61 -8.31 19.77
C LYS A 373 -20.43 -9.26 18.57
N LEU A 374 -19.27 -9.24 17.92
CA LEU A 374 -18.98 -10.17 16.81
C LEU A 374 -19.07 -11.63 17.27
N LYS A 375 -18.44 -11.97 18.40
CA LYS A 375 -18.50 -13.29 19.03
C LYS A 375 -19.94 -13.70 19.33
N GLN A 376 -20.77 -12.78 19.83
CA GLN A 376 -22.20 -13.03 20.06
C GLN A 376 -22.94 -13.34 18.76
N VAL A 377 -22.79 -12.50 17.73
CA VAL A 377 -23.44 -12.68 16.42
C VAL A 377 -23.09 -14.04 15.81
N ILE A 378 -21.81 -14.45 15.90
CA ILE A 378 -21.35 -15.74 15.39
C ILE A 378 -21.99 -16.90 16.15
N ARG A 379 -22.00 -16.86 17.49
CA ARG A 379 -22.65 -17.91 18.30
C ARG A 379 -24.13 -18.02 17.98
N GLU A 380 -24.84 -16.90 17.89
CA GLU A 380 -26.29 -16.91 17.59
C GLU A 380 -26.60 -17.44 16.19
N ALA A 381 -25.78 -17.15 15.19
CA ALA A 381 -25.91 -17.75 13.86
C ALA A 381 -25.61 -19.26 13.89
N HIS A 382 -24.55 -19.67 14.58
CA HIS A 382 -24.17 -21.07 14.74
C HIS A 382 -25.24 -21.90 15.48
N ASP A 383 -25.80 -21.38 16.57
CA ASP A 383 -26.87 -22.02 17.35
C ASP A 383 -28.16 -22.22 16.54
N ARG A 384 -28.34 -21.42 15.48
CA ARG A 384 -29.44 -21.54 14.52
C ARG A 384 -29.11 -22.43 13.33
N ASP A 385 -27.94 -23.08 13.33
CA ASP A 385 -27.45 -23.89 12.21
C ASP A 385 -27.35 -23.07 10.90
N GLY A 386 -26.98 -21.80 11.05
CA GLY A 386 -26.85 -20.82 9.98
C GLY A 386 -25.41 -20.41 9.72
N LYS A 387 -25.20 -19.61 8.67
CA LYS A 387 -23.89 -19.12 8.25
C LYS A 387 -23.69 -17.66 8.62
N VAL A 388 -22.44 -17.24 8.76
CA VAL A 388 -22.08 -15.83 8.98
C VAL A 388 -21.39 -15.31 7.74
N LEU A 389 -22.04 -14.42 7.00
CA LEU A 389 -21.47 -13.73 5.84
C LEU A 389 -20.88 -12.38 6.28
N ILE A 390 -19.58 -12.21 6.09
CA ILE A 390 -18.85 -10.99 6.44
C ILE A 390 -18.28 -10.37 5.16
N PRO A 391 -18.90 -9.33 4.60
CA PRO A 391 -18.31 -8.56 3.52
C PRO A 391 -17.09 -7.78 4.02
N ALA A 392 -15.95 -7.94 3.36
CA ALA A 392 -14.72 -7.21 3.64
C ALA A 392 -13.98 -6.84 2.35
N PHE A 393 -13.10 -5.84 2.41
CA PHE A 393 -12.15 -5.61 1.33
C PHE A 393 -11.06 -6.68 1.34
N ALA A 394 -10.41 -6.89 0.18
CA ALA A 394 -9.35 -7.89 0.05
C ALA A 394 -8.20 -7.64 1.04
N VAL A 395 -7.85 -6.37 1.25
CA VAL A 395 -6.80 -5.91 2.16
C VAL A 395 -7.35 -5.00 3.26
N GLY A 396 -6.87 -5.20 4.49
CA GLY A 396 -7.18 -4.41 5.67
C GLY A 396 -8.11 -5.17 6.61
N ARG A 397 -9.43 -4.96 6.45
CA ARG A 397 -10.43 -5.54 7.36
C ARG A 397 -10.43 -7.07 7.35
N SER A 398 -10.22 -7.69 6.20
CA SER A 398 -10.24 -9.15 6.10
C SER A 398 -9.17 -9.79 6.99
N GLN A 399 -7.93 -9.31 6.92
CA GLN A 399 -6.84 -9.80 7.77
C GLN A 399 -7.09 -9.53 9.26
N GLU A 400 -7.60 -8.36 9.61
CA GLU A 400 -7.99 -8.05 11.00
C GLU A 400 -9.06 -9.06 11.51
N MET A 401 -10.06 -9.38 10.68
CA MET A 401 -11.07 -10.39 11.01
C MET A 401 -10.50 -11.78 11.15
N MET A 402 -9.55 -12.18 10.28
CA MET A 402 -8.88 -13.46 10.42
C MET A 402 -8.20 -13.58 11.80
N LEU A 403 -7.49 -12.54 12.25
CA LEU A 403 -6.85 -12.54 13.58
C LEU A 403 -7.86 -12.65 14.72
N VAL A 404 -8.96 -11.90 14.66
CA VAL A 404 -10.03 -11.94 15.69
C VAL A 404 -10.70 -13.33 15.73
N LEU A 405 -10.99 -13.91 14.57
CA LEU A 405 -11.66 -15.20 14.46
C LEU A 405 -10.76 -16.36 14.91
N GLU A 406 -9.48 -16.35 14.49
CA GLU A 406 -8.48 -17.35 14.90
C GLU A 406 -8.36 -17.38 16.42
N GLU A 407 -8.12 -16.22 17.05
CA GLU A 407 -7.97 -16.15 18.49
C GLU A 407 -9.26 -16.56 19.21
N ALA A 408 -10.43 -16.10 18.76
CA ALA A 408 -11.70 -16.46 19.38
C ALA A 408 -11.99 -17.96 19.31
N MET A 409 -11.58 -18.66 18.23
CA MET A 409 -11.70 -20.12 18.14
C MET A 409 -10.65 -20.83 19.00
N ARG A 410 -9.41 -20.35 19.01
CA ARG A 410 -8.30 -20.91 19.79
C ARG A 410 -8.57 -20.83 21.29
N GLU A 411 -9.18 -19.74 21.76
CA GLU A 411 -9.56 -19.55 23.16
C GLU A 411 -10.88 -20.23 23.55
N GLY A 412 -11.61 -20.79 22.58
CA GLY A 412 -12.92 -21.43 22.80
C GLY A 412 -14.05 -20.43 23.07
N ASP A 413 -13.84 -19.16 22.74
CA ASP A 413 -14.84 -18.12 22.85
C ASP A 413 -15.96 -18.29 21.83
N ILE A 414 -15.67 -18.79 20.63
CA ILE A 414 -16.66 -19.21 19.63
C ILE A 414 -16.43 -20.67 19.23
N PRO A 415 -17.45 -21.38 18.73
CA PRO A 415 -17.27 -22.73 18.24
C PRO A 415 -16.26 -22.78 17.08
N THR A 416 -15.40 -23.78 17.06
CA THR A 416 -14.49 -24.01 15.93
C THR A 416 -15.30 -24.48 14.72
N MET A 417 -15.18 -23.76 13.60
CA MET A 417 -15.86 -24.07 12.34
C MET A 417 -15.02 -23.55 11.16
N PRO A 418 -15.29 -24.02 9.93
CA PRO A 418 -14.61 -23.51 8.75
C PRO A 418 -14.84 -22.01 8.55
N VAL A 419 -13.78 -21.31 8.14
CA VAL A 419 -13.80 -19.92 7.68
C VAL A 419 -13.37 -19.90 6.22
N HIS A 420 -14.33 -19.65 5.33
CA HIS A 420 -14.12 -19.59 3.89
C HIS A 420 -13.74 -18.17 3.47
N LEU A 421 -12.59 -18.03 2.81
CA LEU A 421 -12.07 -16.78 2.28
C LEU A 421 -12.31 -16.76 0.76
N ASP A 422 -13.06 -15.78 0.28
CA ASP A 422 -13.40 -15.66 -1.14
C ASP A 422 -12.98 -14.29 -1.70
N GLY A 423 -12.74 -14.26 -3.02
CA GLY A 423 -12.08 -13.17 -3.71
C GLY A 423 -10.59 -13.11 -3.41
N MET A 424 -10.02 -11.91 -3.49
CA MET A 424 -8.57 -11.70 -3.38
C MET A 424 -8.03 -11.70 -1.94
N ILE A 425 -8.81 -12.16 -0.95
CA ILE A 425 -8.42 -12.11 0.47
C ILE A 425 -7.20 -13.00 0.75
N TRP A 426 -7.21 -14.24 0.25
CA TRP A 426 -6.10 -15.17 0.47
C TRP A 426 -4.78 -14.64 -0.14
N GLU A 427 -4.84 -14.19 -1.40
CA GLU A 427 -3.70 -13.62 -2.10
C GLU A 427 -3.20 -12.33 -1.42
N ALA A 428 -4.10 -11.45 -0.95
CA ALA A 428 -3.71 -10.29 -0.17
C ALA A 428 -3.06 -10.68 1.17
N THR A 429 -3.55 -11.71 1.85
CA THR A 429 -2.94 -12.23 3.08
C THR A 429 -1.55 -12.82 2.80
N ALA A 430 -1.35 -13.50 1.68
CA ALA A 430 -0.03 -13.97 1.25
C ALA A 430 0.98 -12.82 1.12
N ILE A 431 0.55 -11.68 0.54
CA ILE A 431 1.35 -10.45 0.47
C ILE A 431 1.72 -9.95 1.90
N HIS A 432 0.80 -9.94 2.86
CA HIS A 432 1.14 -9.54 4.24
C HIS A 432 2.23 -10.43 4.86
N THR A 433 2.17 -11.75 4.61
CA THR A 433 3.21 -12.68 5.11
C THR A 433 4.56 -12.52 4.41
N THR A 434 4.58 -11.89 3.24
CA THR A 434 5.82 -11.51 2.51
C THR A 434 6.49 -10.28 3.11
N TYR A 435 5.70 -9.38 3.71
CA TYR A 435 6.14 -8.09 4.27
C TYR A 435 5.91 -7.96 5.79
N PRO A 436 6.41 -8.90 6.61
CA PRO A 436 6.16 -8.96 8.05
C PRO A 436 6.73 -7.76 8.84
N GLU A 437 7.73 -7.05 8.30
CA GLU A 437 8.29 -5.83 8.90
C GLU A 437 7.31 -4.65 8.93
N TYR A 438 6.27 -4.67 8.10
CA TYR A 438 5.18 -3.69 8.11
C TYR A 438 4.04 -4.08 9.07
N LEU A 439 4.07 -5.28 9.64
CA LEU A 439 3.08 -5.74 10.62
C LEU A 439 3.44 -5.30 12.04
N ARG A 440 2.43 -5.31 12.92
CA ARG A 440 2.61 -5.06 14.35
C ARG A 440 3.66 -6.00 14.95
N ASP A 441 4.45 -5.47 15.88
CA ASP A 441 5.61 -6.17 16.46
C ASP A 441 5.25 -7.56 17.03
N ASP A 442 4.15 -7.67 17.77
CA ASP A 442 3.69 -8.94 18.36
C ASP A 442 3.30 -9.98 17.29
N LEU A 443 2.60 -9.54 16.24
CA LEU A 443 2.21 -10.41 15.12
C LEU A 443 3.42 -10.84 14.30
N ARG A 444 4.35 -9.92 14.08
CA ARG A 444 5.63 -10.19 13.41
C ARG A 444 6.41 -11.26 14.16
N GLU A 445 6.48 -11.20 15.49
CA GLU A 445 7.15 -12.23 16.31
C GLU A 445 6.46 -13.60 16.21
N ARG A 446 5.13 -13.67 16.28
CA ARG A 446 4.36 -14.91 16.11
C ARG A 446 4.62 -15.56 14.74
N ILE A 447 4.65 -14.76 13.68
CA ILE A 447 4.95 -15.22 12.32
C ILE A 447 6.40 -15.72 12.20
N PHE A 448 7.36 -15.16 12.96
CA PHE A 448 8.78 -15.46 12.84
C PHE A 448 9.34 -16.56 13.75
N HIS A 449 8.81 -16.71 14.96
CA HIS A 449 9.54 -17.40 16.02
C HIS A 449 8.79 -18.56 16.66
N GLU A 450 7.47 -18.64 16.49
CA GLU A 450 6.65 -19.60 17.24
C GLU A 450 6.07 -20.72 16.37
N ASP A 451 6.31 -20.71 15.04
CA ASP A 451 5.58 -21.56 14.06
C ASP A 451 4.04 -21.47 14.24
N GLU A 452 3.56 -20.37 14.83
CA GLU A 452 2.15 -20.09 15.13
C GLU A 452 1.65 -18.92 14.27
N ASN A 453 1.86 -19.00 12.94
CA ASN A 453 1.31 -18.01 12.02
C ASN A 453 -0.23 -18.11 12.02
N PRO A 454 -0.96 -17.09 12.53
CA PRO A 454 -2.42 -17.16 12.64
C PRO A 454 -3.10 -17.26 11.27
N PHE A 455 -2.46 -16.77 10.19
CA PHE A 455 -3.03 -16.85 8.84
C PHE A 455 -2.95 -18.27 8.24
N LEU A 456 -2.20 -19.19 8.86
CA LEU A 456 -2.08 -20.60 8.46
C LEU A 456 -2.96 -21.54 9.29
N ALA A 457 -3.86 -21.00 10.13
CA ALA A 457 -4.72 -21.80 10.98
C ALA A 457 -5.64 -22.72 10.12
N GLU A 458 -5.81 -23.98 10.54
CA GLU A 458 -6.52 -25.03 9.77
C GLU A 458 -8.00 -24.69 9.47
N GLN A 459 -8.56 -23.71 10.18
CA GLN A 459 -9.92 -23.24 9.98
C GLN A 459 -10.06 -22.39 8.70
N PHE A 460 -8.99 -21.75 8.23
CA PHE A 460 -9.03 -20.90 7.04
C PHE A 460 -8.90 -21.74 5.77
N ASN A 461 -9.86 -21.57 4.86
CA ASN A 461 -9.90 -22.25 3.56
C ASN A 461 -10.20 -21.22 2.48
N HIS A 462 -9.56 -21.32 1.31
CA HIS A 462 -9.82 -20.43 0.18
C HIS A 462 -10.83 -21.04 -0.79
N ILE A 463 -11.66 -20.21 -1.41
CA ILE A 463 -12.65 -20.63 -2.42
C ILE A 463 -12.06 -20.44 -3.83
N ASP A 464 -11.76 -21.54 -4.51
CA ASP A 464 -11.18 -21.56 -5.86
C ASP A 464 -12.13 -22.16 -6.92
N GLY A 465 -13.07 -22.99 -6.50
CA GLY A 465 -14.03 -23.71 -7.36
C GLY A 465 -15.16 -22.83 -7.91
N GLY A 466 -15.15 -21.53 -7.60
CA GLY A 466 -16.13 -20.58 -8.11
C GLY A 466 -17.55 -20.89 -7.63
N GLU A 467 -18.52 -20.86 -8.54
CA GLU A 467 -19.95 -20.93 -8.19
C GLU A 467 -20.36 -22.29 -7.60
N GLU A 468 -19.76 -23.39 -8.08
CA GLU A 468 -20.09 -24.74 -7.60
C GLU A 468 -19.67 -24.91 -6.14
N GLU A 469 -18.45 -24.51 -5.78
CA GLU A 469 -17.96 -24.57 -4.40
C GLU A 469 -18.75 -23.65 -3.47
N ARG A 470 -19.12 -22.43 -3.93
CA ARG A 470 -19.98 -21.53 -3.13
C ARG A 470 -21.32 -22.15 -2.79
N GLN A 471 -21.94 -22.85 -3.73
CA GLN A 471 -23.20 -23.58 -3.50
C GLN A 471 -22.99 -24.73 -2.51
N GLU A 472 -21.93 -25.53 -2.66
CA GLU A 472 -21.60 -26.62 -1.73
C GLU A 472 -21.41 -26.11 -0.30
N VAL A 473 -20.67 -25.01 -0.14
CA VAL A 473 -20.48 -24.35 1.16
C VAL A 473 -21.81 -23.83 1.68
N ALA A 474 -22.63 -23.19 0.85
CA ALA A 474 -23.94 -22.65 1.22
C ALA A 474 -24.93 -23.74 1.70
N ASP A 475 -24.88 -24.94 1.13
CA ASP A 475 -25.71 -26.08 1.50
C ASP A 475 -25.14 -26.92 2.66
N GLY A 476 -23.87 -26.70 3.01
CA GLY A 476 -23.15 -27.44 4.05
C GLY A 476 -23.44 -27.00 5.49
N ASP A 477 -22.59 -27.49 6.40
CA ASP A 477 -22.64 -27.20 7.84
C ASP A 477 -22.40 -25.69 8.16
N PRO A 478 -22.66 -25.23 9.40
CA PRO A 478 -22.38 -23.86 9.81
C PRO A 478 -20.92 -23.45 9.57
N ALA A 479 -20.74 -22.30 8.94
CA ALA A 479 -19.44 -21.77 8.59
C ALA A 479 -19.47 -20.22 8.60
N ILE A 480 -18.28 -19.64 8.63
CA ILE A 480 -18.08 -18.20 8.42
C ILE A 480 -17.57 -18.01 6.99
N VAL A 481 -18.12 -17.03 6.27
CA VAL A 481 -17.70 -16.65 4.92
C VAL A 481 -17.21 -15.22 4.98
N LEU A 482 -15.92 -15.01 4.73
CA LEU A 482 -15.30 -13.70 4.58
C LEU A 482 -15.07 -13.45 3.09
N THR A 483 -15.75 -12.45 2.51
CA THR A 483 -15.80 -12.28 1.05
C THR A 483 -15.68 -10.83 0.61
N THR A 484 -15.10 -10.61 -0.57
CA THR A 484 -15.14 -9.32 -1.27
C THR A 484 -16.44 -9.12 -2.05
N SER A 485 -16.91 -7.89 -2.29
CA SER A 485 -16.36 -6.59 -1.85
C SER A 485 -17.02 -6.07 -0.57
N GLY A 486 -16.26 -5.35 0.26
CA GLY A 486 -16.68 -4.93 1.60
C GLY A 486 -17.89 -3.98 1.66
N MET A 487 -18.23 -3.32 0.55
CA MET A 487 -19.41 -2.45 0.44
C MET A 487 -20.55 -3.03 -0.42
N VAL A 488 -20.42 -4.31 -0.82
CA VAL A 488 -21.45 -5.04 -1.56
C VAL A 488 -21.79 -4.38 -2.90
N GLU A 489 -20.82 -3.81 -3.59
CA GLU A 489 -21.03 -3.18 -4.91
C GLU A 489 -20.87 -4.17 -6.06
N GLY A 490 -20.08 -5.22 -5.86
CA GLY A 490 -19.79 -6.24 -6.86
C GLY A 490 -18.92 -7.36 -6.32
N GLY A 491 -18.54 -8.29 -7.20
CA GLY A 491 -17.69 -9.43 -6.87
C GLY A 491 -18.41 -10.62 -6.19
N PRO A 492 -17.65 -11.54 -5.57
CA PRO A 492 -18.18 -12.80 -5.02
C PRO A 492 -19.32 -12.66 -4.01
N VAL A 493 -19.36 -11.57 -3.23
CA VAL A 493 -20.46 -11.30 -2.29
C VAL A 493 -21.84 -11.31 -2.95
N MET A 494 -21.94 -10.94 -4.23
CA MET A 494 -23.20 -11.01 -4.98
C MET A 494 -23.65 -12.44 -5.26
N SER A 495 -22.70 -13.37 -5.44
CA SER A 495 -22.98 -14.81 -5.53
C SER A 495 -23.42 -15.35 -4.17
N TRP A 496 -22.69 -15.02 -3.09
CA TRP A 496 -23.10 -15.42 -1.74
C TRP A 496 -24.50 -14.94 -1.35
N LEU A 497 -24.89 -13.73 -1.74
CA LEU A 497 -26.23 -13.24 -1.52
C LEU A 497 -27.30 -14.00 -2.32
N ARG A 498 -26.99 -14.56 -3.50
CA ARG A 498 -27.93 -15.46 -4.20
C ARG A 498 -28.22 -16.72 -3.38
N HIS A 499 -27.18 -17.27 -2.76
CA HIS A 499 -27.29 -18.52 -1.99
C HIS A 499 -27.84 -18.34 -0.59
N LEU A 500 -27.42 -17.28 0.12
CA LEU A 500 -27.63 -17.14 1.56
C LEU A 500 -28.72 -16.14 1.93
N ALA A 501 -29.11 -15.20 1.05
CA ALA A 501 -30.00 -14.11 1.45
C ALA A 501 -31.39 -14.59 1.91
N SER A 502 -31.89 -15.70 1.35
CA SER A 502 -33.19 -16.27 1.72
C SER A 502 -33.12 -17.20 2.95
N ASP A 503 -31.94 -17.46 3.51
CA ASP A 503 -31.80 -18.30 4.71
C ASP A 503 -31.91 -17.45 5.99
N ALA A 504 -33.07 -17.49 6.63
CA ALA A 504 -33.35 -16.78 7.88
C ALA A 504 -32.48 -17.24 9.07
N ARG A 505 -31.82 -18.40 9.00
CA ARG A 505 -30.85 -18.86 10.02
C ARG A 505 -29.53 -18.12 9.90
N SER A 506 -29.17 -17.71 8.69
CA SER A 506 -27.90 -17.06 8.38
C SER A 506 -27.91 -15.58 8.77
N THR A 507 -26.72 -15.00 8.92
CA THR A 507 -26.51 -13.62 9.35
C THR A 507 -25.45 -12.95 8.48
N MET A 508 -25.72 -11.74 8.02
CA MET A 508 -24.77 -10.85 7.36
C MET A 508 -24.27 -9.84 8.39
N ALA A 509 -22.95 -9.80 8.63
CA ALA A 509 -22.34 -8.90 9.60
C ALA A 509 -21.46 -7.86 8.89
N PHE A 510 -21.89 -6.60 8.91
CA PHE A 510 -21.07 -5.48 8.45
C PHE A 510 -20.05 -5.10 9.52
N VAL A 511 -18.77 -5.15 9.17
CA VAL A 511 -17.63 -4.90 10.08
C VAL A 511 -16.83 -3.64 9.72
N GLY A 512 -17.35 -2.80 8.84
CA GLY A 512 -16.66 -1.59 8.37
C GLY A 512 -17.62 -0.56 7.79
N TYR A 513 -17.10 0.65 7.56
CA TYR A 513 -17.85 1.75 6.98
C TYR A 513 -18.50 1.37 5.64
N GLN A 514 -19.72 1.86 5.42
CA GLN A 514 -20.47 1.66 4.18
C GLN A 514 -20.75 3.02 3.57
N ALA A 515 -20.05 3.34 2.48
CA ALA A 515 -20.13 4.64 1.85
C ALA A 515 -21.54 4.95 1.33
N GLN A 516 -21.91 6.23 1.35
CA GLN A 516 -23.20 6.68 0.81
C GLN A 516 -23.31 6.34 -0.68
N GLY A 517 -24.48 5.84 -1.09
CA GLY A 517 -24.74 5.41 -2.46
C GLY A 517 -24.63 3.89 -2.67
N THR A 518 -23.79 3.21 -1.88
CA THR A 518 -23.56 1.76 -2.00
C THR A 518 -24.78 0.90 -1.63
N LEU A 519 -24.84 -0.31 -2.17
CA LEU A 519 -25.83 -1.33 -1.84
C LEU A 519 -25.67 -1.80 -0.40
N GLY A 520 -24.44 -1.97 0.09
CA GLY A 520 -24.17 -2.31 1.48
C GLY A 520 -24.80 -1.29 2.44
N ARG A 521 -24.65 0.01 2.17
CA ARG A 521 -25.32 1.07 2.95
C ARG A 521 -26.85 0.99 2.87
N ARG A 522 -27.41 0.62 1.72
CA ARG A 522 -28.87 0.44 1.56
C ARG A 522 -29.38 -0.76 2.36
N ILE A 523 -28.65 -1.88 2.37
CA ILE A 523 -28.97 -3.09 3.17
C ILE A 523 -28.93 -2.75 4.66
N GLN A 524 -27.86 -2.07 5.09
CA GLN A 524 -27.68 -1.62 6.46
C GLN A 524 -28.86 -0.74 6.94
N ASN A 525 -29.37 0.12 6.06
CA ASN A 525 -30.54 0.97 6.31
C ASN A 525 -31.91 0.25 6.23
N GLY A 526 -31.91 -1.08 6.12
CA GLY A 526 -33.14 -1.89 6.17
C GLY A 526 -33.71 -2.27 4.81
N ARG A 527 -33.00 -2.04 3.69
CA ARG A 527 -33.43 -2.60 2.41
C ARG A 527 -33.37 -4.12 2.48
N ARG A 528 -34.44 -4.78 1.99
CA ARG A 528 -34.56 -6.25 1.97
C ARG A 528 -34.77 -6.84 0.57
N GLU A 529 -35.10 -6.02 -0.42
CA GLU A 529 -35.21 -6.49 -1.82
C GLU A 529 -33.96 -6.07 -2.61
N LEU A 530 -33.23 -7.06 -3.12
CA LEU A 530 -32.00 -6.87 -3.87
C LEU A 530 -32.21 -7.23 -5.34
N PRO A 531 -31.96 -6.29 -6.27
CA PRO A 531 -31.86 -6.63 -7.68
C PRO A 531 -30.50 -7.28 -7.89
N LEU A 532 -30.49 -8.57 -8.25
CA LEU A 532 -29.27 -9.26 -8.65
C LEU A 532 -29.26 -9.33 -10.18
N SER A 533 -28.15 -8.89 -10.77
CA SER A 533 -27.94 -8.94 -12.22
C SER A 533 -27.18 -10.22 -12.53
N ASP A 534 -27.72 -11.05 -13.41
CA ASP A 534 -27.15 -12.37 -13.70
C ASP A 534 -26.01 -12.36 -14.73
N GLY A 535 -25.51 -11.18 -15.11
CA GLY A 535 -24.64 -11.06 -16.29
C GLY A 535 -25.31 -11.57 -17.59
N ASP A 536 -26.62 -11.84 -17.55
CA ASP A 536 -27.39 -12.39 -18.66
C ASP A 536 -27.60 -11.30 -19.74
N PRO A 537 -27.10 -11.51 -20.97
CA PRO A 537 -27.33 -10.61 -22.10
C PRO A 537 -28.82 -10.38 -22.43
N THR A 538 -29.73 -11.21 -21.91
CA THR A 538 -31.17 -11.06 -22.12
C THR A 538 -31.87 -10.07 -21.18
N GLY A 539 -31.19 -9.56 -20.15
CA GLY A 539 -31.67 -8.45 -19.31
C GLY A 539 -32.74 -8.81 -18.27
N ARG A 540 -32.90 -10.10 -17.90
CA ARG A 540 -33.77 -10.49 -16.78
C ARG A 540 -33.08 -10.18 -15.46
N ARG A 541 -33.64 -9.23 -14.69
CA ARG A 541 -33.23 -8.95 -13.31
C ARG A 541 -33.91 -9.93 -12.38
N GLU A 542 -33.14 -10.76 -11.70
CA GLU A 542 -33.65 -11.53 -10.57
C GLU A 542 -33.76 -10.60 -9.35
N THR A 543 -34.80 -10.80 -8.54
CA THR A 543 -34.95 -10.08 -7.27
C THR A 543 -34.91 -11.11 -6.16
N VAL A 544 -33.96 -10.96 -5.26
CA VAL A 544 -33.84 -11.82 -4.08
C VAL A 544 -34.35 -11.06 -2.85
N THR A 545 -35.17 -11.74 -2.06
CA THR A 545 -35.66 -11.24 -0.78
C THR A 545 -34.68 -11.65 0.31
N MET A 546 -34.17 -10.67 1.06
CA MET A 546 -33.30 -10.90 2.21
C MET A 546 -34.12 -11.26 3.45
N GLU A 547 -34.11 -12.54 3.80
CA GLU A 547 -34.65 -13.07 5.06
C GLU A 547 -33.56 -13.28 6.12
N MET A 548 -32.29 -13.35 5.70
CA MET A 548 -31.14 -13.42 6.61
C MET A 548 -31.07 -12.24 7.57
N ASN A 549 -30.49 -12.46 8.75
CA ASN A 549 -30.31 -11.41 9.75
C ASN A 549 -29.24 -10.42 9.31
N ILE A 550 -29.41 -9.14 9.60
CA ILE A 550 -28.46 -8.08 9.25
C ILE A 550 -27.97 -7.43 10.53
N GLU A 551 -26.68 -7.60 10.82
CA GLU A 551 -26.01 -7.04 11.98
C GLU A 551 -24.92 -6.06 11.54
N THR A 552 -24.72 -5.01 12.32
CA THR A 552 -23.58 -4.10 12.16
C THR A 552 -22.71 -4.20 13.41
N VAL A 553 -21.44 -4.53 13.22
CA VAL A 553 -20.43 -4.58 14.26
C VAL A 553 -19.42 -3.48 13.96
N ASP A 554 -19.64 -2.32 14.57
CA ASP A 554 -18.71 -1.19 14.51
C ASP A 554 -17.45 -1.49 15.34
N GLY A 555 -16.40 -0.64 15.22
CA GLY A 555 -15.20 -0.73 16.07
C GLY A 555 -14.08 -1.61 15.55
N PHE A 556 -14.21 -2.10 14.31
CA PHE A 556 -13.06 -2.65 13.62
C PHE A 556 -12.42 -1.65 12.66
N SER A 557 -13.09 -0.55 12.28
CA SER A 557 -12.71 0.36 11.16
C SER A 557 -11.20 0.54 10.98
N GLY A 558 -10.70 0.47 9.74
CA GLY A 558 -9.30 0.81 9.46
C GLY A 558 -9.01 2.31 9.61
N HIS A 559 -10.05 3.11 9.80
CA HIS A 559 -9.97 4.55 10.02
C HIS A 559 -10.09 4.88 11.50
N ALA A 560 -9.32 5.86 11.92
CA ALA A 560 -9.43 6.49 13.22
C ALA A 560 -10.84 7.06 13.39
N ASP A 561 -11.43 6.78 14.54
CA ASP A 561 -12.70 7.38 14.90
C ASP A 561 -12.54 8.87 15.23
N ARG A 562 -13.65 9.51 15.61
CA ARG A 562 -13.64 10.92 15.97
C ARG A 562 -12.58 11.28 17.02
N GLN A 563 -12.44 10.45 18.05
CA GLN A 563 -11.49 10.69 19.14
C GLN A 563 -10.05 10.44 18.67
N GLY A 564 -9.81 9.39 17.89
CA GLY A 564 -8.52 9.07 17.28
C GLY A 564 -8.01 10.20 16.39
N LEU A 565 -8.86 10.77 15.53
CA LEU A 565 -8.52 11.89 14.66
C LEU A 565 -8.14 13.15 15.45
N GLU A 566 -8.92 13.50 16.48
CA GLU A 566 -8.59 14.63 17.35
C GLU A 566 -7.30 14.39 18.16
N ASN A 567 -7.11 13.18 18.66
CA ASN A 567 -5.91 12.79 19.42
C ASN A 567 -4.67 12.84 18.54
N PHE A 568 -4.74 12.33 17.30
CA PHE A 568 -3.66 12.36 16.33
C PHE A 568 -3.13 13.78 16.16
N VAL A 569 -4.02 14.75 15.90
CA VAL A 569 -3.66 16.16 15.73
C VAL A 569 -3.17 16.80 17.04
N ARG A 570 -3.83 16.49 18.16
CA ARG A 570 -3.50 17.08 19.47
C ARG A 570 -2.12 16.68 19.97
N THR A 571 -1.71 15.45 19.70
CA THR A 571 -0.45 14.88 20.18
C THR A 571 0.67 14.90 19.15
N MET A 572 0.36 15.30 17.91
CA MET A 572 1.34 15.48 16.83
C MET A 572 2.48 16.43 17.25
N ASN A 573 3.71 16.02 16.94
CA ASN A 573 4.91 16.79 17.19
C ASN A 573 5.74 16.98 15.90
N PRO A 574 6.06 18.22 15.49
CA PRO A 574 5.49 19.45 16.01
C PRO A 574 4.02 19.57 15.62
N ARG A 575 3.30 20.36 16.41
CA ARG A 575 1.89 20.63 16.14
C ARG A 575 1.74 21.48 14.85
N PRO A 576 0.89 21.08 13.89
CA PRO A 576 0.77 21.78 12.62
C PRO A 576 0.08 23.14 12.79
N GLU A 577 0.45 24.11 11.95
CA GLU A 577 -0.15 25.45 11.94
C GLU A 577 -1.54 25.44 11.29
N LYS A 578 -1.73 24.56 10.30
CA LYS A 578 -2.95 24.43 9.51
C LYS A 578 -3.34 22.97 9.33
N VAL A 579 -4.65 22.69 9.31
CA VAL A 579 -5.20 21.37 8.99
C VAL A 579 -6.23 21.49 7.86
N LEU A 580 -6.08 20.69 6.81
CA LEU A 580 -7.10 20.50 5.77
C LEU A 580 -7.82 19.18 6.03
N CYS A 581 -9.11 19.23 6.37
CA CYS A 581 -9.93 18.04 6.61
C CYS A 581 -10.56 17.58 5.29
N VAL A 582 -10.14 16.42 4.80
CA VAL A 582 -10.52 15.80 3.52
C VAL A 582 -11.03 14.38 3.76
N HIS A 583 -11.30 13.58 2.73
CA HIS A 583 -11.66 12.16 2.83
C HIS A 583 -12.75 11.88 3.89
N GLY A 584 -13.96 12.36 3.62
CA GLY A 584 -15.08 12.29 4.54
C GLY A 584 -16.28 13.04 4.00
N ASP A 585 -17.49 12.59 4.34
CA ASP A 585 -18.73 13.24 3.93
C ASP A 585 -18.73 14.74 4.29
N GLU A 586 -19.48 15.57 3.57
CA GLU A 586 -19.48 17.03 3.76
C GLU A 586 -19.68 17.45 5.22
N SER A 587 -20.58 16.79 5.94
CA SER A 587 -20.81 17.05 7.37
C SER A 587 -19.61 16.65 8.22
N SER A 588 -19.01 15.49 7.98
CA SER A 588 -17.90 14.95 8.77
C SER A 588 -16.65 15.83 8.64
N ALA A 589 -16.31 16.23 7.41
CA ALA A 589 -15.20 17.15 7.17
C ALA A 589 -15.40 18.52 7.85
N GLN A 590 -16.63 19.05 7.80
CA GLN A 590 -16.98 20.33 8.44
C GLN A 590 -16.99 20.23 9.97
N ASP A 591 -17.55 19.17 10.54
CA ASP A 591 -17.64 18.98 11.98
C ASP A 591 -16.26 18.74 12.61
N LEU A 592 -15.36 17.99 11.95
CA LEU A 592 -13.98 17.82 12.40
C LEU A 592 -13.22 19.14 12.36
N SER A 593 -13.28 19.83 11.22
CA SER A 593 -12.67 21.15 11.06
C SER A 593 -13.15 22.14 12.13
N SER A 594 -14.45 22.17 12.41
CA SER A 594 -15.07 23.04 13.41
C SER A 594 -14.55 22.78 14.82
N ALA A 595 -14.44 21.52 15.25
CA ALA A 595 -13.95 21.22 16.59
C ALA A 595 -12.45 21.45 16.74
N LEU A 596 -11.64 21.09 15.74
CA LEU A 596 -10.21 21.42 15.72
C LEU A 596 -9.98 22.93 15.85
N TYR A 597 -10.86 23.74 15.24
CA TYR A 597 -10.84 25.19 15.42
C TYR A 597 -11.26 25.63 16.82
N HIS A 598 -12.44 25.21 17.29
CA HIS A 598 -13.04 25.73 18.52
C HIS A 598 -12.41 25.19 19.81
N GLU A 599 -12.08 23.91 19.84
CA GLU A 599 -11.59 23.22 21.03
C GLU A 599 -10.07 23.29 21.15
N TYR A 600 -9.39 23.30 20.00
CA TYR A 600 -7.94 23.21 19.95
C TYR A 600 -7.26 24.50 19.42
N ASN A 601 -8.03 25.52 19.01
CA ASN A 601 -7.51 26.80 18.51
C ASN A 601 -6.56 26.65 17.31
N MET A 602 -6.90 25.74 16.39
CA MET A 602 -6.14 25.48 15.16
C MET A 602 -6.75 26.16 13.95
N ARG A 603 -5.94 26.53 12.95
CA ARG A 603 -6.48 27.00 11.67
C ARG A 603 -6.87 25.81 10.83
N THR A 604 -8.15 25.59 10.63
CA THR A 604 -8.66 24.43 9.90
C THR A 604 -9.49 24.84 8.71
N PHE A 605 -9.54 23.98 7.70
CA PHE A 605 -10.31 24.17 6.48
C PHE A 605 -10.93 22.84 6.06
N ALA A 606 -12.17 22.87 5.56
CA ALA A 606 -12.81 21.75 4.90
C ALA A 606 -13.00 22.12 3.42
N PRO A 607 -11.99 21.89 2.56
CA PRO A 607 -11.97 22.36 1.18
C PRO A 607 -13.10 21.75 0.35
N ARG A 608 -13.34 22.32 -0.83
CA ARG A 608 -14.14 21.70 -1.90
C ARG A 608 -13.23 21.28 -3.04
N ASN A 609 -13.63 20.24 -3.79
CA ASN A 609 -12.95 19.89 -5.04
C ASN A 609 -12.79 21.13 -5.94
N LEU A 610 -11.67 21.19 -6.65
CA LEU A 610 -11.21 22.30 -7.50
C LEU A 610 -10.77 23.58 -6.77
N GLU A 611 -10.77 23.60 -5.43
CA GLU A 611 -10.13 24.69 -4.68
C GLU A 611 -8.60 24.54 -4.68
N THR A 612 -7.91 25.68 -4.58
CA THR A 612 -6.45 25.73 -4.46
C THR A 612 -6.05 26.58 -3.28
N PHE A 613 -5.29 26.00 -2.36
CA PHE A 613 -4.81 26.64 -1.15
C PHE A 613 -3.36 27.01 -1.32
N ARG A 614 -3.05 28.31 -1.29
CA ARG A 614 -1.66 28.79 -1.26
C ARG A 614 -1.23 29.01 0.19
N PHE A 615 -0.13 28.39 0.59
CA PHE A 615 0.35 28.45 1.98
C PHE A 615 1.41 29.52 2.20
N ARG A 616 2.25 29.77 1.19
CA ARG A 616 3.21 30.85 1.10
C ARG A 616 3.28 31.38 -0.33
#